data_AF-A0AA40ETW6-F1
#
_entry.id   AF-A0AA40ETW6-F1
#
_cell.length_a   1.000
_cell.length_b   1.000
_cell.length_c   1.000
_cell.angle_alpha   90.00
_cell.angle_beta   90.00
_cell.angle_gamma   90.00
#
_symmetry.space_group_name_H-M   'P 1'
#
loop_
_entity.id
_entity.type
_entity.pdbx_description
1 polymer ?
#
loop_
_entity_poly.entity_id
_entity_poly.type
_entity_poly.pdbx_seq_one_letter_code
_entity_poly.pdbx_strand_id
1 'polypeptide(L)'
;MAKSAPSLENLPQELLDLIISWLLLAGVAHLCACNKNLAMRVQPILFGTAKRVDHAMKWACGRGTETAVRAAISYGASASTVLVGTDNQGEPIRTLTLYLAAKQQQPDGFQVLIDLGARVDVDGVRPSIVTELVDRLCAKPRFLVRFIKAGLVPQLPESLYDGILLAALNIPKDDNTACLECVDRVLDAGADPNCVQYRYRTNKREIISPLSTVILSRRWDLFDLLVRRGGDIKMVRDPPRPYTPPLCSFHVPIMAAAASMATAPDGVDPEPVQRCIDAGADINLTIPSTWGDYFYFIMPVLLYLNSVTSWEEKAE
;
A
#
# COMPACT_ATOMS: atom_id res chain seq x y z
N MET A 1 -54.64 -18.82 26.66
CA MET A 1 -53.51 -17.91 26.35
C MET A 1 -52.22 -18.65 26.63
N ALA A 2 -51.46 -19.02 25.60
CA ALA A 2 -50.15 -19.63 25.80
C ALA A 2 -49.20 -18.56 26.37
N LYS A 3 -48.56 -18.83 27.51
CA LYS A 3 -47.47 -17.98 28.01
C LYS A 3 -46.34 -18.02 26.98
N SER A 4 -46.01 -16.90 26.36
CA SER A 4 -44.84 -16.81 25.49
C SER A 4 -43.59 -17.18 26.30
N ALA A 5 -42.68 -17.96 25.73
CA ALA A 5 -41.41 -18.28 26.36
C ALA A 5 -40.67 -16.98 26.75
N PRO A 6 -39.95 -16.97 27.88
CA PRO A 6 -39.16 -15.81 28.27
C PRO A 6 -38.14 -15.50 27.18
N SER A 7 -38.27 -14.33 26.57
CA SER A 7 -37.33 -13.80 25.58
C SER A 7 -36.49 -12.70 26.23
N LEU A 8 -35.21 -12.68 25.87
CA LEU A 8 -34.24 -11.69 26.34
C LEU A 8 -34.67 -10.25 25.96
N GLU A 9 -35.43 -10.11 24.88
CA GLU A 9 -36.02 -8.84 24.42
C GLU A 9 -37.00 -8.23 25.44
N ASN A 10 -37.66 -9.07 26.22
CA ASN A 10 -38.69 -8.69 27.19
C ASN A 10 -38.13 -8.46 28.60
N LEU A 11 -36.80 -8.47 28.77
CA LEU A 11 -36.19 -8.18 30.06
C LEU A 11 -36.48 -6.73 30.49
N PRO A 12 -36.86 -6.49 31.75
CA PRO A 12 -36.85 -5.16 32.36
C PRO A 12 -35.50 -4.46 32.13
N GLN A 13 -35.54 -3.14 31.99
CA GLN A 13 -34.34 -2.34 31.66
C GLN A 13 -33.24 -2.51 32.70
N GLU A 14 -33.61 -2.60 33.97
CA GLU A 14 -32.70 -2.73 35.11
C GLU A 14 -31.92 -4.05 35.05
N LEU A 15 -32.57 -5.14 34.66
CA LEU A 15 -31.91 -6.44 34.50
C LEU A 15 -30.99 -6.45 33.27
N LEU A 16 -31.42 -5.82 32.18
CA LEU A 16 -30.60 -5.67 30.99
C LEU A 16 -29.35 -4.83 31.28
N ASP A 17 -29.49 -3.70 31.98
CA ASP A 17 -28.38 -2.84 32.40
C ASP A 17 -27.41 -3.59 33.31
N LEU A 18 -27.93 -4.38 34.25
CA LEU A 18 -27.11 -5.25 35.10
C LEU A 18 -26.32 -6.23 34.24
N ILE A 19 -26.96 -6.98 33.34
CA ILE A 19 -26.26 -7.93 32.44
C ILE A 19 -25.17 -7.22 31.64
N ILE A 20 -25.47 -6.05 31.04
CA ILE A 20 -24.52 -5.27 30.25
C ILE A 20 -23.34 -4.83 31.11
N SER A 21 -23.55 -4.46 32.37
CA SER A 21 -22.48 -4.04 33.29
C SER A 21 -21.45 -5.14 33.58
N TRP A 22 -21.86 -6.41 33.47
CA TRP A 22 -20.99 -7.59 33.62
C TRP A 22 -20.34 -8.05 32.31
N LEU A 23 -20.80 -7.54 31.16
CA LEU A 23 -20.27 -7.93 29.85
C LEU A 23 -19.08 -7.05 29.46
N LEU A 24 -18.03 -7.69 28.94
CA LEU A 24 -16.99 -7.00 28.19
C LEU A 24 -17.59 -6.36 26.93
N LEU A 25 -16.97 -5.31 26.39
CA LEU A 25 -17.49 -4.62 25.20
C LEU A 25 -17.74 -5.56 24.02
N ALA A 26 -16.91 -6.59 23.85
CA ALA A 26 -17.12 -7.62 22.83
C ALA A 26 -18.43 -8.40 23.05
N GLY A 27 -18.77 -8.71 24.29
CA GLY A 27 -20.04 -9.36 24.65
C GLY A 27 -21.24 -8.45 24.38
N VAL A 28 -21.13 -7.16 24.71
CA VAL A 28 -22.17 -6.16 24.42
C VAL A 28 -22.37 -5.99 22.90
N ALA A 29 -21.28 -5.96 22.14
CA ALA A 29 -21.34 -5.88 20.67
C ALA A 29 -21.98 -7.13 20.05
N HIS A 30 -21.65 -8.33 20.55
CA HIS A 30 -22.31 -9.57 20.11
C HIS A 30 -23.80 -9.57 20.46
N LEU A 31 -24.18 -9.08 21.65
CA LEU A 31 -25.58 -8.95 22.04
C LEU A 31 -26.36 -8.05 21.06
N CYS A 32 -25.75 -6.92 20.65
CA CYS A 32 -26.32 -6.05 19.63
C CYS A 32 -26.46 -6.74 18.26
N ALA A 33 -25.53 -7.62 17.90
CA ALA A 33 -25.55 -8.32 16.62
C ALA A 33 -26.64 -9.41 16.56
N CYS A 34 -27.00 -10.02 17.69
CA CYS A 34 -27.96 -11.12 17.74
C CYS A 34 -29.42 -10.69 17.55
N ASN A 35 -29.78 -9.45 17.89
CA ASN A 35 -31.19 -9.04 17.93
C ASN A 35 -31.39 -7.53 17.74
N LYS A 36 -32.28 -7.13 16.82
CA LYS A 36 -32.54 -5.71 16.49
C LYS A 36 -33.17 -4.93 17.65
N ASN A 37 -34.10 -5.53 18.40
CA ASN A 37 -34.76 -4.87 19.53
C ASN A 37 -33.79 -4.64 20.69
N LEU A 38 -32.96 -5.65 21.00
CA LEU A 38 -31.87 -5.48 21.97
C LEU A 38 -30.84 -4.46 21.49
N ALA A 39 -30.48 -4.46 20.21
CA ALA A 39 -29.56 -3.48 19.65
C ALA A 39 -30.05 -2.04 19.92
N MET A 40 -31.33 -1.74 19.67
CA MET A 40 -31.87 -0.39 19.95
C MET A 40 -31.74 0.03 21.42
N ARG A 41 -31.88 -0.91 22.36
CA ARG A 41 -31.77 -0.65 23.81
C ARG A 41 -30.32 -0.57 24.29
N VAL A 42 -29.44 -1.39 23.71
CA VAL A 42 -28.04 -1.54 24.14
C VAL A 42 -27.13 -0.51 23.48
N GLN A 43 -27.45 -0.06 22.26
CA GLN A 43 -26.63 0.89 21.51
C GLN A 43 -26.35 2.19 22.26
N PRO A 44 -27.33 2.88 22.89
CA PRO A 44 -27.06 4.09 23.67
C PRO A 44 -26.06 3.85 24.81
N ILE A 45 -26.03 2.65 25.37
CA ILE A 45 -25.09 2.27 26.44
C ILE A 45 -23.71 1.98 25.84
N LEU A 46 -23.67 1.25 24.72
CA LEU A 46 -22.44 0.94 23.98
C LEU A 46 -21.74 2.21 23.48
N PHE A 47 -22.50 3.22 23.08
CA PHE A 47 -22.00 4.47 22.53
C PHE A 47 -22.12 5.68 23.49
N GLY A 48 -22.49 5.44 24.75
CA GLY A 48 -22.83 6.51 25.70
C GLY A 48 -21.65 7.39 26.14
N THR A 49 -20.41 7.03 25.79
CA THR A 49 -19.22 7.86 26.08
C THR A 49 -18.26 7.86 24.90
N ALA A 50 -17.53 8.95 24.70
CA ALA A 50 -16.55 9.08 23.62
C ALA A 50 -15.54 7.91 23.60
N LYS A 51 -15.05 7.50 24.79
CA LYS A 51 -14.13 6.34 24.92
C LYS A 51 -14.76 5.04 24.43
N ARG A 52 -16.05 4.81 24.68
CA ARG A 52 -16.73 3.60 24.20
C ARG A 52 -17.03 3.68 22.70
N VAL A 53 -17.37 4.85 22.19
CA VAL A 53 -17.52 5.12 20.75
C VAL A 53 -16.21 4.80 20.01
N ASP A 54 -15.08 5.28 20.52
CA ASP A 54 -13.76 4.97 19.97
C ASP A 54 -13.47 3.46 20.01
N HIS A 55 -13.72 2.81 21.15
CA HIS A 55 -13.49 1.37 21.25
C HIS A 55 -14.41 0.56 20.30
N ALA A 56 -15.66 0.98 20.11
CA ALA A 56 -16.57 0.37 19.16
C ALA A 56 -16.09 0.58 17.72
N MET A 57 -15.61 1.78 17.37
CA MET A 57 -15.03 2.09 16.06
C MET A 57 -13.79 1.24 15.77
N LYS A 58 -12.88 1.11 16.74
CA LYS A 58 -11.70 0.23 16.65
C LYS A 58 -12.09 -1.23 16.40
N TRP A 59 -13.10 -1.72 17.12
CA TRP A 59 -13.63 -3.08 16.94
C TRP A 59 -14.25 -3.26 15.55
N ALA A 60 -15.06 -2.30 15.09
CA ALA A 60 -15.71 -2.32 13.79
C ALA A 60 -14.67 -2.35 12.64
N CYS A 61 -13.64 -1.50 12.71
CA CYS A 61 -12.53 -1.50 11.76
C CYS A 61 -11.80 -2.85 11.74
N GLY A 62 -11.66 -3.50 12.89
CA GLY A 62 -10.99 -4.80 12.99
C GLY A 62 -11.80 -5.99 12.51
N ARG A 63 -13.13 -5.86 12.41
CA ARG A 63 -14.03 -6.90 11.91
C ARG A 63 -14.56 -6.64 10.49
N GLY A 64 -14.31 -5.45 9.95
CA GLY A 64 -14.79 -5.06 8.62
C GLY A 64 -16.30 -4.91 8.53
N THR A 65 -16.99 -4.75 9.66
CA THR A 65 -18.46 -4.69 9.71
C THR A 65 -18.95 -3.29 9.34
N GLU A 66 -19.38 -3.13 8.09
CA GLU A 66 -19.94 -1.87 7.57
C GLU A 66 -20.99 -1.25 8.49
N THR A 67 -21.95 -2.06 8.93
CA THR A 67 -23.06 -1.62 9.79
C THR A 67 -22.56 -1.09 11.13
N ALA A 68 -21.51 -1.68 11.69
CA ALA A 68 -20.92 -1.23 12.95
C ALA A 68 -20.10 0.06 12.77
N VAL A 69 -19.40 0.21 11.65
CA VAL A 69 -18.68 1.46 11.31
C VAL A 69 -19.67 2.62 11.18
N ARG A 70 -20.74 2.44 10.38
CA ARG A 70 -21.79 3.44 10.20
C ARG A 70 -22.50 3.77 11.51
N ALA A 71 -22.81 2.75 12.32
CA ALA A 71 -23.40 2.95 13.64
C ALA A 71 -22.46 3.79 14.52
N ALA A 72 -21.18 3.42 14.66
CA ALA A 72 -20.23 4.18 15.47
C ALA A 72 -20.15 5.66 15.03
N ILE A 73 -20.10 5.94 13.73
CA ILE A 73 -20.09 7.31 13.19
C ILE A 73 -21.39 8.05 13.50
N SER A 74 -22.56 7.39 13.42
CA SER A 74 -23.85 8.00 13.79
C SER A 74 -23.93 8.43 15.26
N TYR A 75 -23.12 7.80 16.13
CA TYR A 75 -22.96 8.17 17.54
C TYR A 75 -21.73 9.08 17.80
N GLY A 76 -21.17 9.70 16.75
CA GLY A 76 -20.11 10.70 16.86
C GLY A 76 -18.68 10.17 16.77
N ALA A 77 -18.46 8.91 16.35
CA ALA A 77 -17.10 8.46 16.03
C ALA A 77 -16.53 9.23 14.84
N SER A 78 -15.22 9.49 14.85
CA SER A 78 -14.53 10.02 13.67
C SER A 78 -14.32 8.91 12.64
N ALA A 79 -14.64 9.19 11.38
CA ALA A 79 -14.33 8.29 10.27
C ALA A 79 -12.82 8.15 10.03
N SER A 80 -12.01 9.13 10.43
CA SER A 80 -10.57 9.19 10.12
C SER A 80 -9.69 8.66 11.26
N THR A 81 -10.04 8.95 12.51
CA THR A 81 -9.21 8.62 13.67
C THR A 81 -9.97 7.96 14.79
N VAL A 82 -9.24 7.22 15.62
CA VAL A 82 -9.78 6.62 16.84
C VAL A 82 -8.75 6.68 17.97
N LEU A 83 -9.21 6.95 19.20
CA LEU A 83 -8.36 6.92 20.39
C LEU A 83 -8.00 5.48 20.74
N VAL A 84 -6.71 5.14 20.79
CA VAL A 84 -6.25 3.78 21.13
C VAL A 84 -5.70 3.65 22.55
N GLY A 85 -5.34 4.75 23.19
CA GLY A 85 -4.79 4.77 24.54
C GLY A 85 -4.26 6.15 24.89
N THR A 86 -3.45 6.20 25.94
CA THR A 86 -2.65 7.37 26.33
C THR A 86 -1.18 6.98 26.34
N ASP A 87 -0.29 7.91 26.05
CA ASP A 87 1.15 7.68 26.18
C ASP A 87 1.61 7.82 27.63
N ASN A 88 2.93 7.74 27.84
CA ASN A 88 3.55 7.84 29.16
C ASN A 88 3.37 9.23 29.80
N GLN A 89 3.03 10.26 29.02
CA GLN A 89 2.76 11.61 29.48
C GLN A 89 1.26 11.85 29.73
N GLY A 90 0.42 10.85 29.44
CA GLY A 90 -1.03 10.96 29.55
C GLY A 90 -1.69 11.57 28.31
N GLU A 91 -0.93 11.85 27.25
CA GLU A 91 -1.46 12.44 26.03
C GLU A 91 -2.21 11.36 25.20
N PRO A 92 -3.32 11.73 24.55
CA PRO A 92 -4.15 10.79 23.79
C PRO A 92 -3.41 10.27 22.54
N ILE A 93 -3.20 8.96 22.46
CA ILE A 93 -2.65 8.33 21.27
C ILE A 93 -3.81 8.05 20.30
N ARG A 94 -3.78 8.71 19.15
CA ARG A 94 -4.69 8.46 18.03
C ARG A 94 -4.07 7.56 16.98
N THR A 95 -4.90 6.78 16.30
CA THR A 95 -4.53 6.02 15.10
C THR A 95 -5.54 6.24 13.98
N LEU A 96 -5.16 5.93 12.75
CA LEU A 96 -6.04 6.02 11.60
C LEU A 96 -6.96 4.80 11.54
N THR A 97 -8.24 5.03 11.29
CA THR A 97 -9.23 3.96 11.04
C THR A 97 -8.87 3.15 9.81
N LEU A 98 -8.41 3.81 8.73
CA LEU A 98 -7.89 3.19 7.51
C LEU A 98 -6.70 2.26 7.80
N TYR A 99 -5.79 2.67 8.69
CA TYR A 99 -4.69 1.82 9.15
C TYR A 99 -5.20 0.56 9.86
N LEU A 100 -6.19 0.69 10.75
CA LEU A 100 -6.76 -0.46 11.46
C LEU A 100 -7.43 -1.44 10.49
N ALA A 101 -8.23 -0.93 9.55
CA ALA A 101 -8.91 -1.77 8.55
C ALA A 101 -7.90 -2.48 7.62
N ALA A 102 -6.88 -1.77 7.13
CA ALA A 102 -5.81 -2.35 6.32
C ALA A 102 -4.98 -3.39 7.10
N LYS A 103 -4.64 -3.09 8.36
CA LYS A 103 -3.92 -4.00 9.26
C LYS A 103 -4.65 -5.31 9.48
N GLN A 104 -5.97 -5.27 9.57
CA GLN A 104 -6.83 -6.44 9.79
C GLN A 104 -7.35 -7.07 8.49
N GLN A 105 -6.85 -6.61 7.33
CA GLN A 105 -7.23 -7.09 6.00
C GLN A 105 -8.76 -7.04 5.77
N GLN A 106 -9.39 -5.93 6.16
CA GLN A 106 -10.83 -5.71 6.03
C GLN A 106 -11.12 -4.77 4.85
N PRO A 107 -11.20 -5.26 3.59
CA PRO A 107 -11.37 -4.41 2.43
C PRO A 107 -12.70 -3.63 2.47
N ASP A 108 -13.80 -4.28 2.86
CA ASP A 108 -15.13 -3.66 2.83
C ASP A 108 -15.25 -2.56 3.88
N GLY A 109 -14.77 -2.83 5.10
CA GLY A 109 -14.63 -1.80 6.13
C GLY A 109 -13.75 -0.63 5.67
N PHE A 110 -12.64 -0.91 4.98
CA PHE A 110 -11.77 0.13 4.42
C PHE A 110 -12.47 0.99 3.36
N GLN A 111 -13.27 0.38 2.48
CA GLN A 111 -14.04 1.10 1.47
C GLN A 111 -15.12 1.97 2.12
N VAL A 112 -15.86 1.43 3.10
CA VAL A 112 -16.88 2.18 3.83
C VAL A 112 -16.28 3.39 4.54
N LEU A 113 -15.08 3.27 5.10
CA LEU A 113 -14.38 4.41 5.70
C LEU A 113 -14.06 5.50 4.67
N ILE A 114 -13.57 5.12 3.48
CA ILE A 114 -13.35 6.03 2.35
C ILE A 114 -14.67 6.73 1.95
N ASP A 115 -15.74 5.96 1.76
CA ASP A 115 -17.05 6.48 1.35
C ASP A 115 -17.64 7.44 2.40
N LEU A 116 -17.28 7.26 3.67
CA LEU A 116 -17.66 8.12 4.79
C LEU A 116 -16.70 9.31 4.99
N GLY A 117 -15.76 9.54 4.06
CA GLY A 117 -14.86 10.69 4.07
C GLY A 117 -13.69 10.56 5.05
N ALA A 118 -13.21 9.34 5.31
CA ALA A 118 -11.99 9.14 6.10
C ALA A 118 -10.79 9.84 5.43
N ARG A 119 -10.01 10.54 6.26
CA ARG A 119 -8.82 11.30 5.89
C ARG A 119 -7.57 10.75 6.56
N VAL A 120 -6.40 11.07 6.02
CA VAL A 120 -5.09 10.69 6.54
C VAL A 120 -4.35 11.87 7.16
N ASP A 121 -4.60 13.09 6.67
CA ASP A 121 -4.01 14.36 7.10
C ASP A 121 -4.65 14.94 8.37
N VAL A 122 -4.86 14.10 9.39
CA VAL A 122 -5.53 14.50 10.63
C VAL A 122 -4.53 14.83 11.73
N ASP A 123 -4.74 15.97 12.38
CA ASP A 123 -3.92 16.44 13.50
C ASP A 123 -3.85 15.41 14.64
N GLY A 124 -2.69 15.32 15.28
CA GLY A 124 -2.43 14.42 16.41
C GLY A 124 -2.17 12.96 16.01
N VAL A 125 -2.20 12.61 14.72
CA VAL A 125 -1.72 11.31 14.24
C VAL A 125 -0.21 11.35 14.09
N ARG A 126 0.49 10.40 14.72
CA ARG A 126 1.94 10.30 14.61
C ARG A 126 2.36 9.98 13.17
N PRO A 127 3.38 10.63 12.60
CA PRO A 127 3.85 10.35 11.23
C PRO A 127 4.20 8.87 11.00
N SER A 128 4.72 8.17 12.01
CA SER A 128 5.02 6.74 11.91
C SER A 128 3.81 5.87 11.57
N ILE A 129 2.61 6.24 12.02
CA ILE A 129 1.37 5.51 11.70
C ILE A 129 0.98 5.71 10.23
N VAL A 130 1.24 6.88 9.67
CA VAL A 130 1.04 7.17 8.24
C VAL A 130 2.01 6.35 7.40
N THR A 131 3.29 6.29 7.80
CA THR A 131 4.29 5.42 7.15
C THR A 131 3.88 3.95 7.22
N GLU A 132 3.48 3.44 8.39
CA GLU A 132 3.02 2.06 8.53
C GLU A 132 1.74 1.76 7.72
N LEU A 133 0.85 2.73 7.54
CA LEU A 133 -0.29 2.60 6.64
C LEU A 133 0.20 2.43 5.20
N VAL A 134 1.06 3.32 4.71
CA VAL A 134 1.59 3.26 3.35
C VAL A 134 2.31 1.93 3.10
N ASP A 135 3.16 1.47 4.03
CA ASP A 135 3.83 0.16 3.92
C ASP A 135 2.83 -0.98 3.73
N ARG A 136 1.71 -0.95 4.47
CA ARG A 136 0.63 -1.96 4.35
C ARG A 136 -0.11 -1.85 3.02
N LEU A 137 -0.38 -0.64 2.54
CA LEU A 137 -1.00 -0.41 1.23
C LEU A 137 -0.10 -0.95 0.13
N CYS A 138 1.19 -0.60 0.15
CA CYS A 138 2.18 -1.05 -0.83
C CYS A 138 2.34 -2.58 -0.85
N ALA A 139 2.18 -3.25 0.30
CA ALA A 139 2.19 -4.71 0.39
C ALA A 139 0.89 -5.38 -0.13
N LYS A 140 -0.20 -4.63 -0.34
CA LYS A 140 -1.54 -5.16 -0.65
C LYS A 140 -2.23 -4.33 -1.75
N PRO A 141 -2.09 -4.73 -3.04
CA PRO A 141 -2.61 -3.98 -4.18
C PRO A 141 -4.09 -3.56 -4.07
N ARG A 142 -4.96 -4.42 -3.51
CA ARG A 142 -6.39 -4.12 -3.35
C ARG A 142 -6.67 -2.87 -2.51
N PHE A 143 -5.92 -2.66 -1.43
CA PHE A 143 -6.09 -1.46 -0.60
C PHE A 143 -5.46 -0.25 -1.26
N LEU A 144 -4.29 -0.42 -1.89
CA LEU A 144 -3.60 0.63 -2.62
C LEU A 144 -4.47 1.24 -3.72
N VAL A 145 -5.09 0.40 -4.55
CA VAL A 145 -5.98 0.86 -5.63
C VAL A 145 -7.15 1.67 -5.08
N ARG A 146 -7.82 1.19 -4.02
CA ARG A 146 -8.93 1.93 -3.38
C ARG A 146 -8.47 3.28 -2.83
N PHE A 147 -7.29 3.29 -2.19
CA PHE A 147 -6.70 4.50 -1.63
C PHE A 147 -6.36 5.56 -2.70
N ILE A 148 -5.73 5.14 -3.81
CA ILE A 148 -5.38 6.04 -4.92
C ILE A 148 -6.64 6.54 -5.64
N LYS A 149 -7.60 5.65 -5.91
CA LYS A 149 -8.87 6.01 -6.56
C LYS A 149 -9.71 6.99 -5.74
N ALA A 150 -9.60 6.92 -4.42
CA ALA A 150 -10.23 7.86 -3.49
C ALA A 150 -9.55 9.24 -3.44
N GLY A 151 -8.41 9.44 -4.12
CA GLY A 151 -7.71 10.72 -4.13
C GLY A 151 -7.05 11.05 -2.79
N LEU A 152 -6.64 10.03 -2.02
CA LEU A 152 -6.01 10.21 -0.70
C LEU A 152 -4.49 10.41 -0.76
N VAL A 153 -3.86 10.23 -1.93
CA VAL A 153 -2.40 10.40 -2.10
C VAL A 153 -1.93 11.82 -1.72
N PRO A 154 -2.59 12.92 -2.14
CA PRO A 154 -2.16 14.28 -1.78
C PRO A 154 -2.24 14.62 -0.27
N GLN A 155 -2.86 13.75 0.55
CA GLN A 155 -2.90 13.92 2.02
C GLN A 155 -1.66 13.34 2.70
N LEU A 156 -0.78 12.68 1.96
CA LEU A 156 0.43 12.07 2.50
C LEU A 156 1.61 13.05 2.42
N PRO A 157 2.60 12.90 3.30
CA PRO A 157 3.91 13.54 3.10
C PRO A 157 4.52 13.15 1.75
N GLU A 158 5.09 14.12 1.02
CA GLU A 158 5.72 13.90 -0.30
C GLU A 158 6.78 12.79 -0.28
N SER A 159 7.48 12.62 0.84
CA SER A 159 8.48 11.56 1.03
C SER A 159 7.92 10.13 0.90
N LEU A 160 6.59 9.95 0.87
CA LEU A 160 5.93 8.65 0.72
C LEU A 160 5.42 8.38 -0.70
N TYR A 161 5.46 9.38 -1.59
CA TYR A 161 4.91 9.25 -2.95
C TYR A 161 5.66 8.22 -3.78
N ASP A 162 7.00 8.19 -3.68
CA ASP A 162 7.86 7.26 -4.42
C ASP A 162 7.53 5.79 -4.11
N GLY A 163 7.31 5.48 -2.83
CA GLY A 163 6.92 4.14 -2.40
C GLY A 163 5.58 3.70 -2.97
N ILE A 164 4.61 4.64 -3.05
CA ILE A 164 3.29 4.41 -3.63
C ILE A 164 3.38 4.23 -5.13
N LEU A 165 4.17 5.05 -5.84
CA LEU A 165 4.39 4.93 -7.28
C LEU A 165 4.95 3.55 -7.62
N LEU A 166 6.03 3.15 -6.95
CA LEU A 166 6.65 1.84 -7.18
C LEU A 166 5.71 0.68 -6.84
N ALA A 167 4.89 0.80 -5.80
CA ALA A 167 3.88 -0.21 -5.49
C ALA A 167 2.77 -0.27 -6.56
N ALA A 168 2.32 0.87 -7.08
CA ALA A 168 1.31 0.94 -8.13
C ALA A 168 1.77 0.28 -9.44
N LEU A 169 3.04 0.40 -9.79
CA LEU A 169 3.64 -0.28 -10.95
C LEU A 169 3.62 -1.82 -10.83
N ASN A 170 3.58 -2.33 -9.58
CA ASN A 170 3.54 -3.76 -9.28
C ASN A 170 2.11 -4.33 -9.14
N ILE A 171 1.07 -3.53 -9.44
CA ILE A 171 -0.32 -4.05 -9.52
C ILE A 171 -0.37 -5.13 -10.63
N PRO A 172 -1.01 -6.30 -10.39
CA PRO A 172 -1.08 -7.40 -11.36
C PRO A 172 -1.61 -6.99 -12.74
N LYS A 173 -1.11 -7.63 -13.80
CA LYS A 173 -1.39 -7.29 -15.22
C LYS A 173 -2.87 -7.47 -15.61
N ASP A 174 -3.56 -8.36 -14.91
CA ASP A 174 -4.98 -8.67 -15.05
C ASP A 174 -5.88 -7.45 -14.81
N ASP A 175 -5.37 -6.37 -14.20
CA ASP A 175 -6.05 -5.08 -14.06
C ASP A 175 -5.23 -3.92 -14.64
N ASN A 176 -4.85 -4.06 -15.92
CA ASN A 176 -3.97 -3.09 -16.59
C ASN A 176 -4.55 -1.66 -16.58
N THR A 177 -5.86 -1.52 -16.79
CA THR A 177 -6.55 -0.23 -16.79
C THR A 177 -6.50 0.45 -15.42
N ALA A 178 -6.79 -0.27 -14.33
CA ALA A 178 -6.69 0.34 -13.01
C ALA A 178 -5.26 0.66 -12.62
N CYS A 179 -4.29 -0.14 -13.06
CA CYS A 179 -2.87 0.14 -12.81
C CYS A 179 -2.42 1.44 -13.52
N LEU A 180 -2.72 1.60 -14.81
CA LEU A 180 -2.45 2.84 -15.57
C LEU A 180 -3.09 4.05 -14.88
N GLU A 181 -4.37 3.94 -14.52
CA GLU A 181 -5.10 5.00 -13.82
C GLU A 181 -4.46 5.34 -12.47
N CYS A 182 -4.04 4.33 -11.69
CA CYS A 182 -3.40 4.56 -10.40
C CYS A 182 -2.05 5.24 -10.55
N VAL A 183 -1.23 4.80 -11.51
CA VAL A 183 0.09 5.40 -11.77
C VAL A 183 -0.07 6.84 -12.22
N ASP A 184 -1.01 7.12 -13.13
CA ASP A 184 -1.29 8.47 -13.61
C ASP A 184 -1.71 9.41 -12.47
N ARG A 185 -2.62 8.96 -11.60
CA ARG A 185 -3.06 9.73 -10.41
C ARG A 185 -1.95 9.98 -9.40
N VAL A 186 -1.03 9.02 -9.23
CA VAL A 186 0.11 9.18 -8.31
C VAL A 186 1.11 10.19 -8.87
N LEU A 187 1.34 10.18 -10.18
CA LEU A 187 2.15 11.19 -10.87
C LEU A 187 1.48 12.58 -10.82
N ASP A 188 0.16 12.66 -11.00
CA ASP A 188 -0.61 13.90 -10.84
C ASP A 188 -0.53 14.48 -9.41
N ALA A 189 -0.39 13.61 -8.41
CA ALA A 189 -0.19 14.02 -7.02
C ALA A 189 1.23 14.56 -6.75
N GLY A 190 2.15 14.48 -7.72
CA GLY A 190 3.51 14.99 -7.61
C GLY A 190 4.58 13.93 -7.35
N ALA A 191 4.28 12.64 -7.52
CA ALA A 191 5.32 11.62 -7.44
C ALA A 191 6.37 11.80 -8.54
N ASP A 192 7.65 11.65 -8.20
CA ASP A 192 8.73 11.79 -9.16
C ASP A 192 8.87 10.51 -10.02
N PRO A 193 8.67 10.56 -11.36
CA PRO A 193 8.89 9.41 -12.23
C PRO A 193 10.36 8.96 -12.27
N ASN A 194 11.29 9.78 -11.75
CA ASN A 194 12.72 9.51 -11.64
C ASN A 194 13.16 9.09 -10.24
N CYS A 195 12.22 8.85 -9.32
CA CYS A 195 12.57 8.39 -7.98
C CYS A 195 13.37 7.08 -8.04
N VAL A 196 14.19 6.86 -7.02
CA VAL A 196 15.00 5.64 -6.88
C VAL A 196 14.77 5.02 -5.52
N GLN A 197 14.50 3.72 -5.49
CA GLN A 197 14.30 3.00 -4.25
C GLN A 197 15.34 1.89 -4.09
N TYR A 198 15.84 1.76 -2.87
CA TYR A 198 16.63 0.60 -2.47
C TYR A 198 15.70 -0.57 -2.18
N ARG A 199 15.87 -1.65 -2.93
CA ARG A 199 15.19 -2.93 -2.70
C ARG A 199 16.20 -3.92 -2.15
N TYR A 200 15.81 -4.59 -1.06
CA TYR A 200 16.55 -5.72 -0.53
C TYR A 200 15.92 -7.00 -1.09
N ARG A 201 16.66 -7.72 -1.94
CA ARG A 201 16.25 -9.03 -2.45
C ARG A 201 17.36 -10.01 -2.12
N THR A 202 17.05 -11.09 -1.38
CA THR A 202 18.00 -12.20 -1.09
C THR A 202 19.39 -11.74 -0.63
N ASN A 203 19.44 -10.81 0.34
CA ASN A 203 20.65 -10.15 0.87
C ASN A 203 21.42 -9.24 -0.10
N LYS A 204 20.91 -9.03 -1.32
CA LYS A 204 21.45 -8.12 -2.32
C LYS A 204 20.68 -6.80 -2.27
N ARG A 205 21.44 -5.69 -2.33
CA ARG A 205 20.90 -4.35 -2.47
C ARG A 205 20.78 -4.03 -3.95
N GLU A 206 19.56 -3.83 -4.40
CA GLU A 206 19.22 -3.36 -5.73
C GLU A 206 18.76 -1.90 -5.61
N ILE A 207 19.17 -1.05 -6.54
CA ILE A 207 18.56 0.29 -6.70
C ILE A 207 17.71 0.20 -7.95
N ILE A 208 16.43 0.50 -7.84
CA ILE A 208 15.47 0.39 -8.94
C ILE A 208 14.74 1.72 -9.15
N SER A 209 14.57 2.11 -10.42
CA SER A 209 13.72 3.24 -10.82
C SER A 209 12.34 2.76 -11.32
N PRO A 210 11.33 3.64 -11.38
CA PRO A 210 10.05 3.37 -12.03
C PRO A 210 10.19 2.78 -13.44
N LEU A 211 11.00 3.41 -14.30
CA LEU A 211 11.23 2.95 -15.68
C LEU A 211 11.82 1.53 -15.72
N SER A 212 12.81 1.24 -14.88
CA SER A 212 13.37 -0.11 -14.80
C SER A 212 12.35 -1.15 -14.30
N THR A 213 11.47 -0.76 -13.38
CA THR A 213 10.39 -1.64 -12.90
C THR A 213 9.45 -2.06 -14.02
N VAL A 214 9.05 -1.13 -14.89
CA VAL A 214 8.15 -1.43 -16.02
C VAL A 214 8.85 -2.20 -17.14
N ILE A 215 10.15 -1.97 -17.36
CA ILE A 215 10.96 -2.73 -18.32
C ILE A 215 11.11 -4.19 -17.89
N LEU A 216 11.46 -4.43 -16.62
CA LEU A 216 11.61 -5.78 -16.07
C LEU A 216 10.28 -6.55 -16.05
N SER A 217 9.16 -5.85 -15.87
CA SER A 217 7.82 -6.44 -15.93
C SER A 217 7.21 -6.49 -17.34
N ARG A 218 7.93 -5.96 -18.35
CA ARG A 218 7.47 -5.86 -19.75
C ARG A 218 6.09 -5.23 -19.85
N ARG A 219 5.95 -4.03 -19.27
CA ARG A 219 4.70 -3.23 -19.24
C ARG A 219 4.91 -1.93 -20.01
N TRP A 220 4.78 -2.07 -21.33
CA TRP A 220 5.14 -1.03 -22.29
C TRP A 220 4.23 0.19 -22.28
N ASP A 221 2.96 -0.02 -21.95
CA ASP A 221 1.98 1.04 -21.71
C ASP A 221 2.39 1.95 -20.54
N LEU A 222 2.87 1.36 -19.44
CA LEU A 222 3.39 2.12 -18.31
C LEU A 222 4.74 2.77 -18.61
N PHE A 223 5.59 2.12 -19.42
CA PHE A 223 6.81 2.74 -19.94
C PHE A 223 6.50 4.01 -20.72
N ASP A 224 5.57 3.94 -21.68
CA ASP A 224 5.17 5.07 -22.51
C ASP A 224 4.51 6.17 -21.67
N LEU A 225 3.78 5.81 -20.61
CA LEU A 225 3.25 6.76 -19.63
C LEU A 225 4.37 7.48 -18.85
N LEU A 226 5.30 6.74 -18.26
CA LEU A 226 6.39 7.31 -17.46
C LEU A 226 7.29 8.22 -18.29
N VAL A 227 7.66 7.83 -19.51
CA VAL A 227 8.44 8.68 -20.43
C VAL A 227 7.69 9.98 -20.76
N ARG A 228 6.40 9.91 -21.10
CA ARG A 228 5.56 11.10 -21.35
C ARG A 228 5.45 12.02 -20.13
N ARG A 229 5.53 11.44 -18.93
CA ARG A 229 5.47 12.16 -17.65
C ARG A 229 6.85 12.66 -17.19
N GLY A 230 7.90 12.56 -18.02
CA GLY A 230 9.24 13.10 -17.72
C GLY A 230 10.21 12.09 -17.10
N GLY A 231 9.93 10.79 -17.24
CA GLY A 231 10.89 9.74 -16.88
C GLY A 231 12.15 9.80 -17.75
N ASP A 232 13.32 9.87 -17.11
CA ASP A 232 14.63 9.97 -17.73
C ASP A 232 15.14 8.58 -18.10
N ILE A 233 15.25 8.33 -19.41
CA ILE A 233 15.76 7.07 -19.95
C ILE A 233 17.28 6.93 -19.78
N LYS A 234 18.01 8.05 -19.68
CA LYS A 234 19.47 8.07 -19.76
C LYS A 234 20.07 7.64 -18.45
N MET A 235 19.67 8.28 -17.35
CA MET A 235 20.05 7.94 -15.98
C MET A 235 19.43 8.96 -15.02
N VAL A 236 18.95 8.51 -13.86
CA VAL A 236 18.67 9.42 -12.75
C VAL A 236 19.97 10.06 -12.29
N ARG A 237 20.14 11.36 -12.50
CA ARG A 237 21.35 12.10 -12.08
C ARG A 237 21.42 12.09 -10.57
N ASP A 238 22.52 11.58 -10.03
CA ASP A 238 22.79 11.50 -8.59
C ASP A 238 21.83 10.59 -7.79
N PRO A 239 21.81 9.27 -8.03
CA PRO A 239 21.20 8.37 -7.05
C PRO A 239 21.92 8.59 -5.70
N PRO A 240 21.22 8.52 -4.56
CA PRO A 240 21.86 8.70 -3.26
C PRO A 240 23.07 7.78 -3.23
N ARG A 241 24.27 8.32 -3.01
CA ARG A 241 25.50 7.53 -3.14
C ARG A 241 25.47 6.47 -2.05
N PRO A 242 25.23 5.18 -2.36
CA PRO A 242 25.30 4.18 -1.34
C PRO A 242 26.77 4.07 -0.89
N TYR A 243 27.00 3.76 0.39
CA TYR A 243 28.35 3.44 0.88
C TYR A 243 29.00 2.27 0.11
N THR A 244 28.18 1.45 -0.57
CA THR A 244 28.62 0.32 -1.41
C THR A 244 27.84 0.36 -2.73
N PRO A 245 28.50 0.36 -3.90
CA PRO A 245 27.79 0.31 -5.18
C PRO A 245 26.86 -0.90 -5.24
N PRO A 246 25.68 -0.77 -5.86
CA PRO A 246 24.74 -1.88 -5.97
C PRO A 246 25.32 -2.99 -6.85
N LEU A 247 24.87 -4.22 -6.61
CA LEU A 247 25.20 -5.35 -7.47
C LEU A 247 24.59 -5.20 -8.87
N CYS A 248 23.41 -4.59 -8.93
CA CYS A 248 22.68 -4.31 -10.17
C CYS A 248 22.29 -2.84 -10.22
N SER A 249 22.74 -2.15 -11.27
CA SER A 249 22.43 -0.73 -11.53
C SER A 249 21.07 -0.54 -12.20
N PHE A 250 20.01 -1.13 -11.66
CA PHE A 250 18.63 -1.00 -12.18
C PHE A 250 18.01 0.38 -11.93
N HIS A 251 18.75 1.37 -11.44
CA HIS A 251 18.34 2.77 -11.54
C HIS A 251 18.57 3.31 -12.95
N VAL A 252 19.33 2.59 -13.78
CA VAL A 252 19.56 2.91 -15.19
C VAL A 252 18.68 2.00 -16.07
N PRO A 253 17.70 2.56 -16.80
CA PRO A 253 16.75 1.79 -17.60
C PRO A 253 17.38 0.82 -18.61
N ILE A 254 18.45 1.22 -19.32
CA ILE A 254 19.11 0.35 -20.31
C ILE A 254 19.75 -0.89 -19.68
N MET A 255 20.19 -0.81 -18.42
CA MET A 255 20.69 -1.97 -17.67
C MET A 255 19.55 -2.94 -17.33
N ALA A 256 18.40 -2.41 -16.94
CA ALA A 256 17.21 -3.21 -16.71
C ALA A 256 16.70 -3.87 -18.00
N ALA A 257 16.81 -3.18 -19.14
CA ALA A 257 16.47 -3.73 -20.45
C ALA A 257 17.38 -4.88 -20.85
N ALA A 258 18.69 -4.74 -20.69
CA ALA A 258 19.64 -5.81 -20.93
C ALA A 258 19.39 -7.03 -20.03
N ALA A 259 19.06 -6.82 -18.74
CA ALA A 259 18.63 -7.90 -17.85
C ALA A 259 17.32 -8.56 -18.30
N SER A 260 16.33 -7.78 -18.75
CA SER A 260 15.03 -8.30 -19.23
C SER A 260 15.18 -9.12 -20.51
N MET A 261 16.08 -8.71 -21.41
CA MET A 261 16.47 -9.45 -22.63
C MET A 261 17.15 -10.78 -22.27
N ALA A 262 18.05 -10.75 -21.28
CA ALA A 262 18.78 -11.91 -20.78
C ALA A 262 17.88 -12.99 -20.16
N THR A 263 16.78 -12.59 -19.51
CA THR A 263 15.89 -13.51 -18.78
C THR A 263 14.62 -13.87 -19.57
N ALA A 264 14.59 -13.64 -20.89
CA ALA A 264 13.42 -13.96 -21.69
C ALA A 264 13.16 -15.48 -21.74
N PRO A 265 11.92 -15.96 -21.54
CA PRO A 265 11.62 -17.40 -21.57
C PRO A 265 11.96 -18.08 -22.90
N ASP A 266 11.75 -17.36 -24.01
CA ASP A 266 11.88 -17.89 -25.37
C ASP A 266 13.25 -17.60 -25.99
N GLY A 267 14.26 -17.24 -25.18
CA GLY A 267 15.62 -16.98 -25.64
C GLY A 267 16.03 -15.50 -25.56
N VAL A 268 16.26 -14.86 -26.69
CA VAL A 268 16.76 -13.47 -26.76
C VAL A 268 15.64 -12.57 -27.26
N ASP A 269 15.17 -11.67 -26.41
CA ASP A 269 14.19 -10.66 -26.78
C ASP A 269 14.83 -9.27 -26.80
N PRO A 270 15.16 -8.71 -27.98
CA PRO A 270 15.80 -7.41 -28.09
C PRO A 270 14.83 -6.23 -27.87
N GLU A 271 13.51 -6.48 -27.82
CA GLU A 271 12.49 -5.41 -27.71
C GLU A 271 12.76 -4.44 -26.56
N PRO A 272 13.09 -4.88 -25.32
CA PRO A 272 13.38 -3.96 -24.22
C PRO A 272 14.54 -3.01 -24.50
N VAL A 273 15.60 -3.52 -25.11
CA VAL A 273 16.82 -2.75 -25.41
C VAL A 273 16.53 -1.77 -26.54
N GLN A 274 15.86 -2.23 -27.60
CA GLN A 274 15.49 -1.39 -28.75
C GLN A 274 14.59 -0.23 -28.30
N ARG A 275 13.55 -0.48 -27.49
CA ARG A 275 12.69 0.58 -26.95
C ARG A 275 13.46 1.63 -26.14
N CYS A 276 14.44 1.20 -25.35
CA CYS A 276 15.27 2.15 -24.60
C CYS A 276 16.14 2.99 -25.53
N ILE A 277 16.74 2.38 -26.57
CA ILE A 277 17.54 3.10 -27.57
C ILE A 277 16.67 4.10 -28.35
N ASP A 278 15.48 3.69 -28.78
CA ASP A 278 14.53 4.53 -29.49
C ASP A 278 14.08 5.74 -28.64
N ALA A 279 14.01 5.55 -27.31
CA ALA A 279 13.77 6.63 -26.36
C ALA A 279 15.01 7.51 -26.07
N GLY A 280 16.18 7.15 -26.58
CA GLY A 280 17.43 7.92 -26.47
C GLY A 280 18.40 7.45 -25.38
N ALA A 281 18.30 6.20 -24.94
CA ALA A 281 19.29 5.59 -24.05
C ALA A 281 20.64 5.36 -24.75
N ASP A 282 21.73 5.46 -23.99
CA ASP A 282 23.08 5.12 -24.46
C ASP A 282 23.43 3.67 -24.09
N ILE A 283 23.55 2.81 -25.09
CA ILE A 283 23.96 1.40 -24.90
C ILE A 283 25.44 1.25 -24.48
N ASN A 284 26.27 2.27 -24.73
CA ASN A 284 27.68 2.28 -24.35
C ASN A 284 27.91 2.85 -22.94
N LEU A 285 26.82 3.11 -22.20
CA LEU A 285 26.90 3.62 -20.85
C LEU A 285 27.66 2.65 -19.95
N THR A 286 28.62 3.21 -19.21
CA THR A 286 29.53 2.48 -18.33
C THR A 286 29.27 2.91 -16.89
N ILE A 287 28.88 1.98 -16.03
CA ILE A 287 28.43 2.28 -14.65
C ILE A 287 29.28 1.49 -13.66
N PRO A 288 29.74 2.09 -12.55
CA PRO A 288 30.41 1.34 -11.50
C PRO A 288 29.46 0.32 -10.85
N SER A 289 29.97 -0.89 -10.62
CA SER A 289 29.27 -2.02 -10.00
C SER A 289 30.20 -2.74 -9.02
N THR A 290 29.63 -3.58 -8.16
CA THR A 290 30.39 -4.46 -7.25
C THR A 290 30.08 -5.92 -7.49
N TRP A 291 31.07 -6.79 -7.29
CA TRP A 291 30.89 -8.24 -7.22
C TRP A 291 31.84 -8.77 -6.14
N GLY A 292 31.26 -9.15 -4.99
CA GLY A 292 32.05 -9.36 -3.78
C GLY A 292 32.70 -8.04 -3.35
N ASP A 293 34.01 -8.08 -3.12
CA ASP A 293 34.81 -6.91 -2.71
C ASP A 293 35.42 -6.15 -3.92
N TYR A 294 35.17 -6.60 -5.14
CA TYR A 294 35.74 -6.02 -6.36
C TYR A 294 34.84 -4.93 -6.94
N PHE A 295 35.46 -3.80 -7.28
CA PHE A 295 34.85 -2.73 -8.06
C PHE A 295 35.19 -2.94 -9.53
N TYR A 296 34.18 -2.94 -10.38
CA TYR A 296 34.35 -2.98 -11.84
C TYR A 296 33.31 -2.10 -12.50
N PHE A 297 33.52 -1.82 -13.78
CA PHE A 297 32.53 -1.14 -14.59
C PHE A 297 31.72 -2.14 -15.39
N ILE A 298 30.41 -1.97 -15.38
CA ILE A 298 29.48 -2.81 -16.14
C ILE A 298 28.86 -1.97 -17.27
N MET A 299 28.62 -2.64 -18.40
CA MET A 299 27.89 -2.12 -19.54
C MET A 299 26.67 -3.01 -19.82
N PRO A 300 25.61 -2.51 -20.48
CA PRO A 300 24.46 -3.32 -20.88
C PRO A 300 24.85 -4.62 -21.60
N VAL A 301 25.81 -4.56 -22.52
CA VAL A 301 26.30 -5.74 -23.26
C VAL A 301 26.97 -6.76 -22.33
N LEU A 302 27.80 -6.32 -21.38
CA LEU A 302 28.47 -7.21 -20.43
C LEU A 302 27.46 -7.87 -19.48
N LEU A 303 26.42 -7.14 -19.07
CA LEU A 303 25.35 -7.69 -18.25
C LEU A 303 24.59 -8.81 -18.97
N TYR A 304 24.28 -8.63 -20.26
CA TYR A 304 23.67 -9.67 -21.08
C TYR A 304 24.60 -10.86 -21.27
N LEU A 305 25.88 -10.64 -21.64
CA LEU A 305 26.85 -11.72 -21.84
C LEU A 305 27.03 -12.58 -20.58
N ASN A 306 27.02 -11.96 -19.39
CA ASN A 306 27.11 -12.66 -18.10
C ASN A 306 25.90 -13.57 -17.79
N SER A 307 24.76 -13.36 -18.44
CA SER A 307 23.58 -14.22 -18.26
C SER A 307 23.56 -15.43 -19.19
N VAL A 308 24.40 -15.46 -20.23
CA VAL A 308 24.48 -16.58 -21.17
C VAL A 308 25.19 -17.74 -20.47
N THR A 309 24.43 -18.74 -20.03
CA THR A 309 24.95 -19.92 -19.32
C THR A 309 25.57 -20.95 -20.26
N SER A 310 25.16 -20.98 -21.52
CA SER A 310 25.65 -21.88 -22.57
C SER A 310 25.70 -21.14 -23.90
N TRP A 311 26.84 -21.22 -24.59
CA TRP A 311 27.02 -20.71 -25.96
C TRP A 311 26.68 -21.76 -27.03
N GLU A 312 26.50 -23.01 -26.61
CA GLU A 312 26.36 -24.17 -27.51
C GLU A 312 24.90 -24.44 -27.92
N GLU A 313 23.91 -23.98 -27.14
CA GLU A 313 22.48 -24.24 -27.39
C GLU A 313 21.80 -23.24 -28.34
N LYS A 314 22.48 -22.17 -28.78
CA LYS A 314 21.87 -21.06 -29.56
C LYS A 314 22.38 -20.92 -31.01
N ALA A 315 23.06 -21.93 -31.54
CA ALA A 315 23.67 -21.90 -32.88
C ALA A 315 22.86 -22.65 -33.97
N GLU A 316 21.64 -23.12 -33.67
CA GLU A 316 20.67 -23.65 -34.64
C GLU A 316 19.58 -22.61 -34.96
#